data_AF-A0A8S9FBQ9-F1
#
_entry.id   AF-A0A8S9FBQ9-F1
#
_cell.length_a   1.000
_cell.length_b   1.000
_cell.length_c   1.000
_cell.angle_alpha   90.00
_cell.angle_beta   90.00
_cell.angle_gamma   90.00
#
_symmetry.space_group_name_H-M   'P 1'
#
loop_
_entity.id
_entity.type
_entity.pdbx_description
1 polymer ?
#
loop_
_entity_poly.entity_id
_entity_poly.type
_entity_poly.pdbx_seq_one_letter_code
_entity_poly.pdbx_strand_id
1 'polypeptide(L)'
;MILVEDKERAADCMPPPPARKEIVLALRAPSVVPVAQPMRRKRKFTKGGDGESSQQGDSSIVSGLRGKFMSLINGMISECGSETSRLAGELLELKGRWSETEAMLTAVKDSHSVKVSKLEVAIGELERDLGKTASSLLKEKKARKAKSSEDALRSEFQARLAKISASLGSLECIWKRDLALATIEGGMTVVQSFRSETPPTLEAEEARLSGGKGDLEVLDGDFDLILADLKSACFLPTCSEGPEGKDPVLGGDAAPGSDEATGEEEA
;
A
#
# COMPACT_ATOMS: atom_id res chain seq x y z
N MET A 1 10.73 27.22 34.30
CA MET A 1 9.42 27.70 33.80
C MET A 1 9.71 28.56 32.58
N ILE A 2 9.66 27.96 31.40
CA ILE A 2 9.85 28.64 30.11
C ILE A 2 8.60 28.30 29.30
N LEU A 3 7.77 29.31 29.06
CA LEU A 3 6.58 29.23 28.22
C LEU A 3 7.06 29.30 26.78
N VAL A 4 7.00 28.17 26.07
CA VAL A 4 7.10 28.14 24.61
C VAL A 4 5.67 28.16 24.10
N GLU A 5 5.30 29.29 23.52
CA GLU A 5 4.04 29.51 22.84
C GLU A 5 4.19 29.05 21.40
N ASP A 6 3.72 27.83 21.12
CA ASP A 6 3.66 27.31 19.75
C ASP A 6 2.49 27.97 19.02
N LYS A 7 2.86 28.87 18.11
CA LYS A 7 1.95 29.55 17.21
C LYS A 7 1.62 28.63 16.05
N GLU A 8 0.56 27.87 16.22
CA GLU A 8 -0.08 27.04 15.20
C GLU A 8 -0.41 27.88 13.95
N ARG A 9 0.35 27.66 12.86
CA ARG A 9 -0.08 28.02 11.51
C ARG A 9 -0.59 26.76 10.83
N ALA A 10 -1.90 26.54 10.95
CA ALA A 10 -2.65 25.71 10.03
C ALA A 10 -2.66 26.40 8.65
N ALA A 11 -1.63 26.14 7.85
CA ALA A 11 -1.74 26.31 6.41
C ALA A 11 -2.53 25.10 5.90
N ASP A 12 -3.85 25.29 5.84
CA ASP A 12 -4.78 24.42 5.12
C ASP A 12 -4.20 24.10 3.74
N CYS A 13 -3.76 22.84 3.59
CA CYS A 13 -3.44 22.22 2.32
C CYS A 13 -4.76 22.01 1.56
N MET A 14 -5.38 23.09 1.10
CA MET A 14 -6.46 22.96 0.14
C MET A 14 -5.85 22.45 -1.18
N PRO A 15 -6.38 21.35 -1.75
CA PRO A 15 -6.00 20.97 -3.10
C PRO A 15 -6.35 22.12 -4.05
N PRO A 16 -5.51 22.38 -5.07
CA PRO A 16 -5.81 23.41 -6.06
C PRO A 16 -7.19 23.13 -6.67
N PRO A 17 -8.06 24.16 -6.78
CA PRO A 17 -9.38 23.97 -7.35
C PRO A 17 -9.25 23.39 -8.76
N PRO A 18 -10.04 22.37 -9.12
CA PRO A 18 -9.94 21.74 -10.42
C PRO A 18 -10.05 22.80 -11.51
N ALA A 19 -9.08 22.77 -12.43
CA ALA A 19 -9.04 23.67 -13.57
C ALA A 19 -10.40 23.62 -14.26
N ARG A 20 -11.09 24.75 -14.27
CA ARG A 20 -12.39 24.93 -14.91
C ARG A 20 -12.18 24.68 -16.40
N LYS A 21 -12.46 23.46 -16.84
CA LYS A 21 -12.62 23.15 -18.26
C LYS A 21 -13.91 23.86 -18.67
N GLU A 22 -13.76 25.04 -19.25
CA GLU A 22 -14.85 25.75 -19.90
C GLU A 22 -15.29 24.88 -21.09
N ILE A 23 -16.32 24.07 -20.86
CA ILE A 23 -16.99 23.36 -21.94
C ILE A 23 -17.76 24.44 -22.69
N VAL A 24 -17.13 24.99 -23.72
CA VAL A 24 -17.81 25.84 -24.70
C VAL A 24 -18.81 24.96 -25.42
N LEU A 25 -20.02 24.84 -24.85
CA LEU A 25 -21.17 24.34 -25.56
C LEU A 25 -21.44 25.33 -26.68
N ALA A 26 -20.98 24.99 -27.88
CA ALA A 26 -21.37 25.65 -29.12
C ALA A 26 -22.88 25.41 -29.32
N LEU A 27 -23.69 26.18 -28.61
CA LEU A 27 -25.12 26.31 -28.86
C LEU A 27 -25.25 26.97 -30.23
N ARG A 28 -25.47 26.15 -31.25
CA ARG A 28 -25.95 26.62 -32.55
C ARG A 28 -27.29 27.30 -32.30
N ALA A 29 -27.27 28.63 -32.24
CA ALA A 29 -28.47 29.44 -32.16
C ALA A 29 -29.40 29.04 -33.32
N PRO A 30 -30.71 28.83 -33.06
CA PRO A 30 -31.69 28.69 -34.13
C PRO A 30 -31.60 29.93 -35.00
N SER A 31 -31.28 29.72 -36.26
CA SER A 31 -31.38 30.71 -37.33
C SER A 31 -32.78 31.32 -37.29
N VAL A 32 -32.89 32.51 -36.69
CA VAL A 32 -34.09 33.34 -36.77
C VAL A 32 -34.17 33.82 -38.21
N VAL A 33 -34.98 33.13 -39.00
CA VAL A 33 -35.49 33.68 -40.26
C VAL A 33 -36.31 34.92 -39.88
N PRO A 34 -35.95 36.13 -40.34
CA PRO A 34 -36.79 37.29 -40.13
C PRO A 34 -38.10 37.06 -40.89
N VAL A 35 -39.16 36.78 -40.13
CA VAL A 35 -40.54 36.86 -40.63
C VAL A 35 -40.74 38.27 -41.16
N ALA A 36 -41.03 38.34 -42.46
CA ALA A 36 -41.33 39.58 -43.16
C ALA A 36 -42.38 40.40 -42.39
N GLN A 37 -42.04 41.64 -42.08
CA GLN A 37 -42.98 42.62 -41.56
C GLN A 37 -44.19 42.73 -42.52
N PRO A 38 -45.44 42.55 -42.06
CA PRO A 38 -46.58 42.99 -42.84
C PRO A 38 -46.57 44.52 -42.82
N MET A 39 -46.22 45.13 -43.96
CA MET A 39 -46.34 46.56 -44.18
C MET A 39 -47.70 47.06 -43.71
N ARG A 40 -47.71 47.84 -42.63
CA ARG A 40 -48.85 48.66 -42.20
C ARG A 40 -49.11 49.72 -43.29
N ARG A 41 -49.86 49.33 -44.32
CA ARG A 41 -50.37 50.25 -45.34
C ARG A 41 -51.48 51.09 -44.71
N LYS A 42 -51.10 52.25 -44.17
CA LYS A 42 -51.97 53.26 -43.56
C LYS A 42 -52.96 53.77 -44.60
N ARG A 43 -54.16 53.16 -44.68
CA ARG A 43 -55.27 53.67 -45.49
C ARG A 43 -56.07 54.66 -44.63
N LYS A 44 -55.97 55.93 -45.01
CA LYS A 44 -56.78 57.06 -44.56
C LYS A 44 -58.27 56.76 -44.78
N PHE A 45 -59.06 56.77 -43.71
CA PHE A 45 -60.51 56.76 -43.78
C PHE A 45 -61.01 58.17 -44.09
N THR A 46 -61.54 58.37 -45.30
CA THR A 46 -62.37 59.52 -45.62
C THR A 46 -63.82 59.17 -45.31
N LYS A 47 -64.42 59.97 -44.43
CA LYS A 47 -65.84 59.96 -44.07
C LYS A 47 -66.68 60.33 -45.31
N GLY A 48 -67.49 59.40 -45.79
CA GLY A 48 -68.68 59.61 -46.63
C GLY A 48 -69.74 58.65 -46.08
N GLY A 49 -70.95 59.04 -45.76
CA GLY A 49 -71.82 60.01 -46.41
C GLY A 49 -73.09 59.22 -46.74
N ASP A 50 -74.21 59.60 -46.14
CA ASP A 50 -75.53 58.96 -46.25
C ASP A 50 -75.87 58.55 -47.69
N GLY A 51 -76.37 57.33 -47.83
CA GLY A 51 -76.83 56.77 -49.10
C GLY A 51 -77.51 55.44 -48.86
N GLU A 52 -78.81 55.50 -48.57
CA GLU A 52 -79.71 54.36 -48.54
C GLU A 52 -79.68 53.63 -49.89
N SER A 53 -79.49 52.31 -49.88
CA SER A 53 -79.87 51.47 -51.02
C SER A 53 -80.53 50.18 -50.53
N SER A 54 -81.86 50.19 -50.63
CA SER A 54 -82.69 49.01 -50.67
C SER A 54 -82.44 48.30 -51.99
N GLN A 55 -81.84 47.10 -51.96
CA GLN A 55 -82.06 46.11 -53.01
C GLN A 55 -81.93 44.68 -52.48
N GLN A 56 -83.12 44.14 -52.23
CA GLN A 56 -83.49 42.75 -52.03
C GLN A 56 -83.21 41.99 -53.34
N GLY A 57 -82.18 41.14 -53.40
CA GLY A 57 -81.84 40.43 -54.65
C GLY A 57 -80.75 39.35 -54.65
N ASP A 58 -79.70 39.43 -53.83
CA ASP A 58 -78.51 38.52 -53.92
C ASP A 58 -78.13 37.82 -52.60
N SER A 59 -79.08 37.68 -51.67
CA SER A 59 -78.86 37.22 -50.28
C SER A 59 -78.46 35.74 -50.13
N SER A 60 -78.56 34.93 -51.17
CA SER A 60 -78.28 33.48 -51.14
C SER A 60 -76.78 33.15 -51.08
N ILE A 61 -75.94 33.86 -51.82
CA ILE A 61 -74.50 33.54 -51.94
C ILE A 61 -73.71 34.08 -50.74
N VAL A 62 -74.06 35.29 -50.28
CA VAL A 62 -73.42 35.95 -49.13
C VAL A 62 -73.78 35.28 -47.80
N SER A 63 -75.03 34.81 -47.63
CA SER A 63 -75.43 34.07 -46.44
C SER A 63 -74.76 32.69 -46.34
N GLY A 64 -74.55 32.02 -47.48
CA GLY A 64 -73.82 30.74 -47.54
C GLY A 64 -72.34 30.86 -47.16
N LEU A 65 -71.65 31.93 -47.59
CA LEU A 65 -70.25 32.20 -47.20
C LEU A 65 -70.11 32.52 -45.71
N ARG A 66 -71.04 33.31 -45.15
CA ARG A 66 -71.05 33.64 -43.72
C ARG A 66 -71.26 32.39 -42.86
N GLY A 67 -72.17 31.50 -43.24
CA GLY A 67 -72.39 30.23 -42.55
C GLY A 67 -71.15 29.33 -42.55
N LYS A 68 -70.49 29.19 -43.71
CA LYS A 68 -69.24 28.41 -43.85
C LYS A 68 -68.11 28.96 -43.00
N PHE A 69 -67.92 30.28 -43.00
CA PHE A 69 -66.90 30.94 -42.18
C PHE A 69 -67.14 30.72 -40.68
N MET A 70 -68.38 30.89 -40.21
CA MET A 70 -68.74 30.64 -38.81
C MET A 70 -68.54 29.17 -38.43
N SER A 71 -68.88 28.22 -39.34
CA SER A 71 -68.65 26.79 -39.10
C SER A 71 -67.16 26.45 -39.01
N LEU A 72 -66.32 27.04 -39.87
CA LEU A 72 -64.86 26.86 -39.81
C LEU A 72 -64.29 27.38 -38.50
N ILE A 73 -64.68 28.59 -38.08
CA ILE A 73 -64.25 29.17 -36.80
C ILE A 73 -64.69 28.28 -35.63
N ASN A 74 -65.95 27.87 -35.59
CA ASN A 74 -66.46 27.01 -34.52
C ASN A 74 -65.71 25.67 -34.47
N GLY A 75 -65.40 25.10 -35.65
CA GLY A 75 -64.57 23.91 -35.76
C GLY A 75 -63.19 24.11 -35.12
N MET A 76 -62.48 25.16 -35.53
CA MET A 76 -61.16 25.48 -34.98
C MET A 76 -61.17 25.75 -33.48
N ILE A 77 -62.20 26.44 -32.97
CA ILE A 77 -62.37 26.69 -31.53
C ILE A 77 -62.58 25.36 -30.79
N SER A 78 -63.44 24.49 -31.33
CA SER A 78 -63.73 23.20 -30.71
C SER A 78 -62.50 22.28 -30.69
N GLU A 79 -61.76 22.23 -31.80
CA GLU A 79 -60.51 21.49 -31.93
C GLU A 79 -59.48 21.98 -30.92
N CYS A 80 -59.22 23.29 -30.89
CA CYS A 80 -58.32 23.91 -29.92
C CYS A 80 -58.73 23.64 -28.46
N GLY A 81 -60.03 23.71 -28.14
CA GLY A 81 -60.54 23.39 -26.81
C GLY A 81 -60.32 21.93 -26.42
N SER A 82 -60.56 21.01 -27.37
CA SER A 82 -60.32 19.58 -27.18
C SER A 82 -58.84 19.24 -27.00
N GLU A 83 -57.95 19.84 -27.79
CA GLU A 83 -56.51 19.67 -27.66
C GLU A 83 -56.00 20.22 -26.32
N THR A 84 -56.50 21.40 -25.91
CA THR A 84 -56.18 21.99 -24.60
C THR A 84 -56.58 21.05 -23.46
N SER A 85 -57.77 20.45 -23.55
CA SER A 85 -58.26 19.50 -22.55
C SER A 85 -57.42 18.21 -22.52
N ARG A 86 -57.01 17.70 -23.69
CA ARG A 86 -56.11 16.54 -23.81
C ARG A 86 -54.75 16.84 -23.16
N LEU A 87 -54.13 17.97 -23.51
CA LEU A 87 -52.84 18.40 -22.94
C LEU A 87 -52.92 18.63 -21.42
N ALA A 88 -54.02 19.16 -20.91
CA ALA A 88 -54.23 19.32 -19.48
C ALA A 88 -54.27 17.97 -18.75
N GLY A 89 -54.91 16.96 -19.36
CA GLY A 89 -54.89 15.58 -18.86
C GLY A 89 -53.48 14.98 -18.84
N GLU A 90 -52.75 15.11 -19.95
CA GLU A 90 -51.36 14.61 -20.07
C GLU A 90 -50.41 15.27 -19.06
N LEU A 91 -50.56 16.58 -18.81
CA LEU A 91 -49.79 17.29 -17.79
C LEU A 91 -50.09 16.79 -16.37
N LEU A 92 -51.36 16.47 -16.08
CA LEU A 92 -51.75 15.93 -14.77
C LEU A 92 -51.19 14.52 -14.57
N GLU A 93 -51.24 13.68 -15.60
CA GLU A 93 -50.64 12.34 -15.58
C GLU A 93 -49.12 12.42 -15.40
N LEU A 94 -48.44 13.26 -16.18
CA LEU A 94 -46.99 13.46 -16.09
C LEU A 94 -46.58 13.96 -14.70
N LYS A 95 -47.37 14.86 -14.10
CA LYS A 95 -47.15 15.32 -12.71
C LYS A 95 -47.24 14.16 -11.72
N GLY A 96 -48.23 13.28 -11.86
CA GLY A 96 -48.35 12.08 -11.03
C GLY A 96 -47.14 11.16 -11.15
N ARG A 97 -46.74 10.85 -12.39
CA ARG A 97 -45.55 10.01 -12.68
C ARG A 97 -44.24 10.62 -12.18
N TRP A 98 -44.13 11.95 -12.25
CA TRP A 98 -42.98 12.66 -11.70
C TRP A 98 -42.89 12.49 -10.18
N SER A 99 -44.00 12.69 -9.47
CA SER A 99 -44.06 12.46 -8.01
C SER A 99 -43.76 11.02 -7.62
N GLU A 100 -44.23 10.04 -8.39
CA GLU A 100 -43.88 8.62 -8.19
C GLU A 100 -42.38 8.39 -8.34
N THR A 101 -41.77 8.92 -9.40
CA THR A 101 -40.33 8.78 -9.68
C THR A 101 -39.49 9.46 -8.58
N GLU A 102 -39.92 10.61 -8.09
CA GLU A 102 -39.28 11.32 -6.97
C GLU A 102 -39.34 10.51 -5.66
N ALA A 103 -40.49 9.89 -5.37
CA ALA A 103 -40.63 9.01 -4.21
C ALA A 103 -39.72 7.78 -4.33
N MET A 104 -39.65 7.16 -5.51
CA MET A 104 -38.75 6.05 -5.78
C MET A 104 -37.28 6.44 -5.60
N LEU A 105 -36.88 7.62 -6.10
CA LEU A 105 -35.51 8.12 -5.95
C LEU A 105 -35.15 8.32 -4.47
N THR A 106 -36.07 8.87 -3.68
CA THR A 106 -35.89 9.03 -2.24
C THR A 106 -35.71 7.67 -1.55
N ALA A 107 -36.57 6.69 -1.86
CA ALA A 107 -36.46 5.33 -1.30
C ALA A 107 -35.14 4.63 -1.68
N VAL A 108 -34.66 4.81 -2.92
CA VAL A 108 -33.36 4.28 -3.37
C VAL A 108 -32.21 4.95 -2.62
N LYS A 109 -32.26 6.27 -2.46
CA LYS A 109 -31.25 7.04 -1.71
C LYS A 109 -31.16 6.57 -0.26
N ASP A 110 -32.30 6.40 0.41
CA ASP A 110 -32.34 5.96 1.82
C ASP A 110 -31.85 4.52 1.96
N SER A 111 -32.28 3.62 1.06
CA SER A 111 -31.80 2.23 1.00
C SER A 111 -30.28 2.18 0.81
N HIS A 112 -29.74 3.00 -0.09
CA HIS A 112 -28.30 3.09 -0.32
C HIS A 112 -27.57 3.63 0.92
N SER A 113 -28.09 4.68 1.56
CA SER A 113 -27.53 5.23 2.80
C SER A 113 -27.42 4.17 3.89
N VAL A 114 -28.47 3.37 4.11
CA VAL A 114 -28.45 2.27 5.09
C VAL A 114 -27.40 1.21 4.74
N LYS A 115 -27.29 0.84 3.46
CA LYS A 115 -26.28 -0.13 3.01
C LYS A 115 -24.86 0.38 3.21
N VAL A 116 -24.61 1.66 2.92
CA VAL A 116 -23.30 2.31 3.14
C VAL A 116 -22.95 2.31 4.62
N SER A 117 -23.87 2.74 5.49
CA SER A 117 -23.62 2.73 6.94
C SER A 117 -23.34 1.32 7.48
N LYS A 118 -24.03 0.29 6.97
CA LYS A 118 -23.77 -1.11 7.36
C LYS A 118 -22.37 -1.56 6.92
N LEU A 119 -21.94 -1.20 5.72
CA LEU A 119 -20.62 -1.54 5.20
C LEU A 119 -19.51 -0.85 6.01
N GLU A 120 -19.70 0.42 6.35
CA GLU A 120 -18.76 1.20 7.16
C GLU A 120 -18.51 0.55 8.54
N VAL A 121 -19.58 0.10 9.20
CA VAL A 121 -19.48 -0.66 10.47
C VAL A 121 -18.69 -1.97 10.27
N ALA A 122 -19.00 -2.73 9.22
CA ALA A 122 -18.32 -4.00 8.93
C ALA A 122 -16.82 -3.82 8.62
N ILE A 123 -16.45 -2.75 7.92
CA ILE A 123 -15.05 -2.38 7.68
C ILE A 123 -14.34 -2.11 9.01
N GLY A 124 -14.93 -1.29 9.90
CA GLY A 124 -14.33 -0.99 11.19
C GLY A 124 -14.18 -2.21 12.13
N GLU A 125 -15.06 -3.20 12.03
CA GLU A 125 -14.90 -4.49 12.74
C GLU A 125 -13.73 -5.30 12.18
N LEU A 126 -13.64 -5.41 10.86
CA LEU A 126 -12.57 -6.13 10.17
C LEU A 126 -11.20 -5.52 10.47
N GLU A 127 -11.07 -4.19 10.42
CA GLU A 127 -9.83 -3.48 10.77
C GLU A 127 -9.37 -3.81 12.20
N ARG A 128 -10.33 -3.82 13.14
CA ARG A 128 -10.04 -4.13 14.55
C ARG A 128 -9.56 -5.57 14.72
N ASP A 129 -10.19 -6.52 14.04
CA ASP A 129 -9.82 -7.94 14.13
C ASP A 129 -8.50 -8.26 13.42
N LEU A 130 -8.23 -7.59 12.30
CA LEU A 130 -6.92 -7.64 11.66
C LEU A 130 -5.83 -7.09 12.59
N GLY A 131 -6.09 -5.97 13.27
CA GLY A 131 -5.20 -5.40 14.28
C GLY A 131 -4.89 -6.37 15.44
N LYS A 132 -5.90 -7.05 15.98
CA LYS A 132 -5.72 -8.11 17.01
C LYS A 132 -4.88 -9.28 16.49
N THR A 133 -5.18 -9.73 15.27
CA THR A 133 -4.48 -10.87 14.63
C THR A 133 -3.01 -10.56 14.40
N ALA A 134 -2.71 -9.37 13.84
CA ALA A 134 -1.34 -8.91 13.63
C ALA A 134 -0.56 -8.81 14.95
N SER A 135 -1.18 -8.29 16.02
CA SER A 135 -0.57 -8.21 17.35
C SER A 135 -0.27 -9.59 17.94
N SER A 136 -1.21 -10.53 17.85
CA SER A 136 -1.04 -11.91 18.31
C SER A 136 0.10 -12.60 17.56
N LEU A 137 0.12 -12.50 16.23
CA LEU A 137 1.16 -13.09 15.39
C LEU A 137 2.54 -12.52 15.68
N LEU A 138 2.65 -11.20 15.94
CA LEU A 138 3.91 -10.58 16.33
C LEU A 138 4.42 -11.11 17.68
N LYS A 139 3.53 -11.26 18.68
CA LYS A 139 3.88 -11.84 19.99
C LYS A 139 4.34 -13.29 19.84
N GLU A 140 3.61 -14.08 19.06
CA GLU A 140 3.96 -15.48 18.78
C GLU A 140 5.29 -15.60 18.04
N LYS A 141 5.54 -14.76 17.03
CA LYS A 141 6.81 -14.72 16.29
C LYS A 141 7.99 -14.38 17.21
N LYS A 142 7.81 -13.39 18.11
CA LYS A 142 8.83 -13.05 19.12
C LYS A 142 9.11 -14.22 20.07
N ALA A 143 8.07 -14.91 20.54
CA ALA A 143 8.21 -16.07 21.41
C ALA A 143 8.91 -17.25 20.71
N ARG A 144 8.58 -17.52 19.43
CA ARG A 144 9.23 -18.57 18.64
C ARG A 144 10.69 -18.27 18.35
N LYS A 145 11.04 -17.00 18.04
CA LYS A 145 12.42 -16.59 17.82
C LYS A 145 13.29 -16.85 19.06
N ALA A 146 12.79 -16.54 20.25
CA ALA A 146 13.51 -16.77 21.51
C ALA A 146 13.82 -18.26 21.74
N LYS A 147 12.84 -19.15 21.53
CA LYS A 147 13.02 -20.60 21.69
C LYS A 147 13.99 -21.18 20.67
N SER A 148 13.85 -20.79 19.40
CA SER A 148 14.71 -21.27 18.32
C SER A 148 16.18 -20.88 18.52
N SER A 149 16.47 -19.67 19.03
CA SER A 149 17.86 -19.28 19.31
C SER A 149 18.48 -20.06 20.46
N GLU A 150 17.69 -20.40 21.49
CA GLU A 150 18.16 -21.19 22.63
C GLU A 150 18.48 -22.63 22.21
N ASP A 151 17.58 -23.26 21.44
CA ASP A 151 17.79 -24.61 20.91
C ASP A 151 19.00 -24.68 19.96
N ALA A 152 19.18 -23.66 19.11
CA ALA A 152 20.33 -23.56 18.22
C ALA A 152 21.65 -23.45 19.02
N LEU A 153 21.73 -22.53 19.99
CA LEU A 153 22.90 -22.38 20.86
C LEU A 153 23.19 -23.64 21.68
N ARG A 154 22.15 -24.30 22.18
CA ARG A 154 22.28 -25.55 22.94
C ARG A 154 22.87 -26.67 22.07
N SER A 155 22.41 -26.79 20.82
CA SER A 155 22.94 -27.78 19.87
C SER A 155 24.41 -27.52 19.53
N GLU A 156 24.79 -26.25 19.34
CA GLU A 156 26.17 -25.87 19.06
C GLU A 156 27.09 -26.15 20.25
N PHE A 157 26.66 -25.77 21.46
CA PHE A 157 27.41 -26.04 22.69
C PHE A 157 27.60 -27.54 22.91
N GLN A 158 26.55 -28.35 22.68
CA GLN A 158 26.63 -29.79 22.79
C GLN A 158 27.59 -30.42 21.77
N ALA A 159 27.58 -29.93 20.52
CA ALA A 159 28.52 -30.35 19.50
C ALA A 159 29.98 -30.00 19.86
N ARG A 160 30.21 -28.81 20.43
CA ARG A 160 31.53 -28.40 20.92
C ARG A 160 32.01 -29.28 22.08
N LEU A 161 31.14 -29.59 23.05
CA LEU A 161 31.46 -30.52 24.14
C LEU A 161 31.79 -31.92 23.63
N ALA A 162 31.05 -32.42 22.64
CA ALA A 162 31.34 -33.72 22.03
C ALA A 162 32.73 -33.75 21.37
N LYS A 163 33.09 -32.68 20.65
CA LYS A 163 34.44 -32.53 20.07
C LYS A 163 35.53 -32.52 21.14
N ILE A 164 35.37 -31.72 22.20
CA ILE A 164 36.34 -31.67 23.31
C ILE A 164 36.48 -33.04 23.97
N SER A 165 35.37 -33.74 24.22
CA SER A 165 35.38 -35.07 24.81
C SER A 165 36.13 -36.08 23.94
N ALA A 166 35.99 -36.01 22.62
CA ALA A 166 36.74 -36.87 21.69
C ALA A 166 38.24 -36.57 21.72
N SER A 167 38.63 -35.29 21.76
CA SER A 167 40.04 -34.88 21.86
C SER A 167 40.69 -35.32 23.16
N LEU A 168 39.98 -35.19 24.30
CA LEU A 168 40.47 -35.67 25.60
C LEU A 168 40.62 -37.19 25.63
N GLY A 169 39.67 -37.93 25.07
CA GLY A 169 39.79 -39.38 24.92
C GLY A 169 41.01 -39.78 24.08
N SER A 170 41.30 -39.05 23.00
CA SER A 170 42.51 -39.26 22.20
C SER A 170 43.78 -38.95 22.98
N LEU A 171 43.81 -37.85 23.76
CA LEU A 171 44.97 -37.46 24.56
C LEU A 171 45.27 -38.47 25.67
N GLU A 172 44.24 -39.00 26.32
CA GLU A 172 44.39 -40.05 27.33
C GLU A 172 45.01 -41.32 26.73
N CYS A 173 44.64 -41.67 25.49
CA CYS A 173 45.26 -42.79 24.76
C CYS A 173 46.75 -42.57 24.49
N ILE A 174 47.13 -41.35 24.07
CA ILE A 174 48.53 -40.98 23.85
C ILE A 174 49.31 -41.09 25.17
N TRP A 175 48.78 -40.49 26.25
CA TRP A 175 49.45 -40.49 27.55
C TRP A 175 49.64 -41.90 28.13
N LYS A 176 48.62 -42.78 28.02
CA LYS A 176 48.75 -44.20 28.44
C LYS A 176 49.83 -44.93 27.64
N ARG A 177 49.92 -44.66 26.34
CA ARG A 177 50.95 -45.26 25.48
C ARG A 177 52.34 -44.79 25.88
N ASP A 178 52.52 -43.49 26.08
CA ASP A 178 53.82 -42.91 26.46
C ASP A 178 54.25 -43.38 27.86
N LEU A 179 53.31 -43.50 28.81
CA LEU A 179 53.56 -44.05 30.14
C LEU A 179 54.00 -45.53 30.07
N ALA A 180 53.37 -46.34 29.22
CA ALA A 180 53.77 -47.73 29.01
C ALA A 180 55.17 -47.83 28.38
N LEU A 181 55.49 -46.98 27.40
CA LEU A 181 56.82 -46.89 26.78
C LEU A 181 57.89 -46.53 27.82
N ALA A 182 57.65 -45.51 28.65
CA ALA A 182 58.56 -45.12 29.71
C ALA A 182 58.80 -46.24 30.74
N THR A 183 57.78 -47.04 31.05
CA THR A 183 57.89 -48.19 31.96
C THR A 183 58.78 -49.30 31.37
N ILE A 184 58.68 -49.55 30.06
CA ILE A 184 59.52 -50.54 29.36
C ILE A 184 60.97 -50.04 29.28
N GLU A 185 61.19 -48.78 28.90
CA GLU A 185 62.53 -48.19 28.78
C GLU A 185 63.26 -48.06 30.13
N GLY A 186 62.55 -47.61 31.17
CA GLY A 186 63.06 -47.62 32.55
C GLY A 186 63.35 -49.04 33.07
N GLY A 187 62.56 -50.03 32.68
CA GLY A 187 62.84 -51.43 33.00
C GLY A 187 64.06 -51.99 32.25
N MET A 188 64.27 -51.57 31.01
CA MET A 188 65.37 -52.07 30.15
C MET A 188 66.73 -51.49 30.55
N THR A 189 66.78 -50.23 30.97
CA THR A 189 67.99 -49.59 31.51
C THR A 189 68.45 -50.20 32.84
N VAL A 190 67.51 -50.62 33.69
CA VAL A 190 67.81 -51.41 34.91
C VAL A 190 68.38 -52.79 34.55
N VAL A 191 67.85 -53.47 33.53
CA VAL A 191 68.37 -54.78 33.10
C VAL A 191 69.74 -54.67 32.41
N GLN A 192 70.03 -53.57 31.70
CA GLN A 192 71.34 -53.31 31.10
C GLN A 192 72.41 -52.93 32.14
N SER A 193 72.04 -52.28 33.25
CA SER A 193 72.96 -51.97 34.35
C SER A 193 73.36 -53.19 35.20
N PHE A 194 72.68 -54.33 35.06
CA PHE A 194 73.13 -55.62 35.61
C PHE A 194 74.13 -56.39 34.71
N ARG A 195 74.46 -55.88 33.50
CA ARG A 195 75.33 -56.61 32.54
C ARG A 195 76.73 -56.02 32.34
N SER A 196 77.11 -54.97 33.06
CA SER A 196 78.51 -54.53 33.14
C SER A 196 78.83 -54.04 34.54
N GLU A 197 79.44 -54.92 35.30
CA GLU A 197 79.93 -54.72 36.65
C GLU A 197 81.15 -53.78 36.66
N THR A 198 80.93 -52.51 37.00
CA THR A 198 81.80 -51.73 37.90
C THR A 198 80.97 -50.55 38.45
N PRO A 199 80.92 -50.28 39.76
CA PRO A 199 80.05 -49.23 40.29
C PRO A 199 80.58 -47.84 39.90
N PRO A 200 79.79 -46.97 39.25
CA PRO A 200 80.19 -45.59 39.06
C PRO A 200 79.96 -44.81 40.37
N THR A 201 80.96 -44.03 40.77
CA THR A 201 80.90 -43.11 41.90
C THR A 201 79.99 -41.91 41.57
N LEU A 202 79.16 -41.54 42.55
CA LEU A 202 78.07 -40.54 42.48
C LEU A 202 78.44 -39.20 41.82
N GLU A 203 79.69 -38.75 41.97
CA GLU A 203 80.24 -37.52 41.36
C GLU A 203 80.29 -37.55 39.81
N ALA A 204 80.43 -38.71 39.18
CA ALA A 204 80.52 -38.82 37.72
C ALA A 204 79.14 -38.77 37.01
N GLU A 205 78.05 -38.96 37.75
CA GLU A 205 76.67 -38.96 37.24
C GLU A 205 76.08 -37.54 37.23
N GLU A 206 76.40 -36.74 38.25
CA GLU A 206 76.00 -35.32 38.35
C GLU A 206 76.59 -34.47 37.21
N ALA A 207 77.82 -34.76 36.78
CA ALA A 207 78.46 -34.09 35.64
C ALA A 207 77.82 -34.43 34.28
N ARG A 208 77.10 -35.56 34.15
CA ARG A 208 76.45 -35.96 32.89
C ARG A 208 75.03 -35.38 32.76
N LEU A 209 74.32 -35.21 33.87
CA LEU A 209 73.00 -34.56 33.89
C LEU A 209 73.08 -33.04 33.69
N SER A 210 74.19 -32.40 34.07
CA SER A 210 74.42 -30.98 33.80
C SER A 210 74.70 -30.65 32.32
N GLY A 211 75.03 -31.65 31.49
CA GLY A 211 75.30 -31.48 30.05
C GLY A 211 74.07 -31.59 29.15
N GLY A 212 72.96 -32.13 29.66
CA GLY A 212 71.71 -32.35 28.91
C GLY A 212 70.74 -31.17 28.94
N LYS A 213 71.25 -29.93 28.98
CA LYS A 213 70.43 -28.70 29.01
C LYS A 213 70.28 -28.04 27.63
N GLY A 214 70.41 -28.84 26.57
CA GLY A 214 70.35 -28.39 25.17
C GLY A 214 69.23 -29.01 24.34
N ASP A 215 68.68 -30.16 24.72
CA ASP A 215 67.77 -30.93 23.85
C ASP A 215 66.32 -30.99 24.36
N LEU A 216 65.85 -29.89 24.97
CA LEU A 216 64.41 -29.60 25.07
C LEU A 216 64.04 -28.43 24.13
N GLU A 217 64.80 -28.26 23.06
CA GLU A 217 64.38 -27.48 21.90
C GLU A 217 63.88 -28.47 20.84
N VAL A 218 62.69 -28.23 20.30
CA VAL A 218 61.95 -29.08 19.33
C VAL A 218 61.16 -30.24 19.96
N LEU A 219 60.22 -29.92 20.85
CA LEU A 219 58.88 -30.48 20.65
C LEU A 219 58.06 -29.39 19.97
N ASP A 220 58.30 -29.23 18.66
CA ASP A 220 57.53 -28.43 17.70
C ASP A 220 56.14 -29.07 17.49
N GLY A 221 55.42 -29.24 18.59
CA GLY A 221 54.12 -29.86 18.61
C GLY A 221 53.10 -28.77 18.86
N ASP A 222 52.76 -28.02 17.81
CA ASP A 222 51.49 -27.34 17.46
C ASP A 222 50.59 -26.78 18.57
N PHE A 223 51.10 -26.62 19.79
CA PHE A 223 50.34 -26.21 20.96
C PHE A 223 49.93 -24.76 20.80
N ASP A 224 50.77 -23.96 20.14
CA ASP A 224 50.44 -22.59 19.76
C ASP A 224 49.33 -22.54 18.71
N LEU A 225 49.24 -23.50 17.79
CA LEU A 225 48.13 -23.56 16.83
C LEU A 225 46.86 -24.08 17.49
N ILE A 226 46.94 -25.07 18.39
CA ILE A 226 45.81 -25.54 19.20
C ILE A 226 45.31 -24.41 20.11
N LEU A 227 46.22 -23.63 20.72
CA LEU A 227 45.89 -22.49 21.55
C LEU A 227 45.33 -21.33 20.73
N ALA A 228 45.84 -21.10 19.52
CA ALA A 228 45.33 -20.09 18.58
C ALA A 228 43.95 -20.48 18.03
N ASP A 229 43.72 -21.75 17.70
CA ASP A 229 42.45 -22.27 17.21
C ASP A 229 41.39 -22.24 18.34
N LEU A 230 41.80 -22.54 19.58
CA LEU A 230 40.95 -22.38 20.76
C LEU A 230 40.64 -20.90 21.06
N LYS A 231 41.63 -20.00 20.95
CA LYS A 231 41.42 -18.54 21.11
C LYS A 231 40.51 -17.96 20.02
N SER A 232 40.74 -18.37 18.77
CA SER A 232 39.93 -18.01 17.60
C SER A 232 38.46 -18.42 17.79
N ALA A 233 38.22 -19.64 18.27
CA ALA A 233 36.88 -20.17 18.52
C ALA A 233 36.17 -19.57 19.76
N CYS A 234 36.91 -18.86 20.63
CA CYS A 234 36.40 -18.17 21.83
C CYS A 234 36.07 -16.68 21.59
N PHE A 235 36.35 -16.13 20.41
CA PHE A 235 35.72 -14.88 20.01
C PHE A 235 34.25 -15.16 19.78
N LEU A 236 33.44 -14.91 20.80
CA LEU A 236 32.00 -14.71 20.65
C LEU A 236 31.79 -13.76 19.46
N PRO A 237 30.75 -13.96 18.63
CA PRO A 237 30.33 -12.89 17.73
C PRO A 237 30.12 -11.68 18.62
N THR A 238 30.98 -10.66 18.49
CA THR A 238 30.67 -9.35 19.03
C THR A 238 29.29 -9.07 18.52
N CYS A 239 28.33 -8.94 19.44
CA CYS A 239 27.03 -8.45 19.12
C CYS A 239 27.28 -7.13 18.40
N SER A 240 27.11 -7.15 17.07
CA SER A 240 27.21 -5.99 16.22
C SER A 240 26.42 -4.89 16.91
N GLU A 241 27.13 -3.86 17.37
CA GLU A 241 26.56 -2.54 17.62
C GLU A 241 25.65 -2.28 16.42
N GLY A 242 24.34 -2.13 16.69
CA GLY A 242 23.38 -1.82 15.64
C GLY A 242 23.81 -0.53 14.95
N PRO A 243 23.45 -0.32 13.67
CA PRO A 243 23.79 0.92 12.99
C PRO A 243 23.21 2.08 13.81
N GLU A 244 24.12 2.85 14.38
CA GLU A 244 23.87 4.12 15.03
C GLU A 244 23.06 4.97 14.06
N GLY A 245 21.83 5.28 14.47
CA GLY A 245 20.86 6.02 13.68
C GLY A 245 21.47 7.35 13.26
N LYS A 246 21.95 7.41 12.02
CA LYS A 246 22.17 8.67 11.33
C LYS A 246 20.82 9.09 10.78
N ASP A 247 20.29 10.19 11.34
CA ASP A 247 19.18 10.92 10.75
C ASP A 247 19.44 11.15 9.26
N PRO A 248 18.46 10.89 8.38
CA PRO A 248 18.56 11.34 7.01
C PRO A 248 18.36 12.85 7.01
N VAL A 249 19.47 13.58 6.93
CA VAL A 249 19.46 14.93 6.33
C VAL A 249 19.05 14.74 4.87
N LEU A 250 17.74 14.88 4.61
CA LEU A 250 17.19 15.01 3.26
C LEU A 250 17.49 16.42 2.75
N GLY A 251 18.68 16.60 2.18
CA GLY A 251 18.93 17.60 1.16
C GLY A 251 18.94 16.91 -0.21
N GLY A 252 18.01 17.28 -1.09
CA GLY A 252 17.88 16.61 -2.38
C GLY A 252 16.87 17.28 -3.30
N ASP A 253 17.14 18.54 -3.64
CA ASP A 253 16.68 19.19 -4.86
C ASP A 253 17.37 18.53 -6.06
N ALA A 254 16.62 17.80 -6.89
CA ALA A 254 17.02 17.41 -8.25
C ALA A 254 15.85 16.75 -8.98
N ALA A 255 15.30 17.47 -9.95
CA ALA A 255 14.39 16.97 -10.97
C ALA A 255 15.10 15.96 -11.90
N PRO A 256 14.42 14.86 -12.27
CA PRO A 256 14.68 14.16 -13.52
C PRO A 256 13.61 14.54 -14.55
N GLY A 257 14.03 15.28 -15.57
CA GLY A 257 13.28 15.34 -16.83
C GLY A 257 13.41 14.02 -17.57
N SER A 258 12.31 13.58 -18.19
CA SER A 258 12.31 12.65 -19.33
C SER A 258 10.95 12.67 -20.02
N ASP A 259 10.93 13.39 -21.13
CA ASP A 259 10.36 13.10 -22.45
C ASP A 259 9.14 12.17 -22.62
N GLU A 260 8.16 12.75 -23.31
CA GLU A 260 7.54 12.29 -24.57
C GLU A 260 7.40 10.78 -24.80
N ALA A 261 6.15 10.32 -24.80
CA ALA A 261 5.73 9.19 -25.63
C ALA A 261 4.26 9.40 -26.06
N THR A 262 4.13 9.89 -27.29
CA THR A 262 2.92 9.92 -28.10
C THR A 262 2.53 8.48 -28.45
N GLY A 263 1.29 8.08 -28.17
CA GLY A 263 0.75 6.78 -28.54
C GLY A 263 -0.75 6.89 -28.78
N GLU A 264 -1.11 7.05 -30.04
CA GLU A 264 -2.44 6.76 -30.58
C GLU A 264 -2.68 5.25 -30.47
N GLU A 265 -3.86 4.80 -29.99
CA GLU A 265 -4.48 3.60 -30.57
C GLU A 265 -5.98 3.53 -30.26
N GLU A 266 -6.72 3.22 -31.33
CA GLU A 266 -8.15 2.89 -31.41
C GLU A 266 -8.51 1.62 -30.63
N ALA A 267 -9.70 1.61 -30.01
CA ALA A 267 -10.77 0.61 -30.18
C ALA A 267 -11.96 0.91 -29.24
#